data_AF-A0AA38PPD9-F1
#
_entry.id   AF-A0AA38PPD9-F1
#
_cell.length_a   1.000
_cell.length_b   1.000
_cell.length_c   1.000
_cell.angle_alpha   90.00
_cell.angle_beta   90.00
_cell.angle_gamma   90.00
#
_symmetry.space_group_name_H-M   'P 1'
#
loop_
_entity.id
_entity.type
_entity.pdbx_description
1 polymer ?
#
loop_
_entity_poly.entity_id
_entity_poly.type
_entity_poly.pdbx_seq_one_letter_code
_entity_poly.pdbx_strand_id
1 'polypeptide(L)'
;DFLNLDPGSFQLRTNEEHREMAKAWLAEPNEDARQDMFEQTGVRWSELLRLEYWDPIQNTVIDPMHGFYLGIFQRHCRNIWGMN
;
A
#
# COMPACT_ATOMS: atom_id res chain seq x y z
N ASP A 1 -7.47 -12.77 -7.64
CA ASP A 1 -7.96 -12.50 -9.00
C ASP A 1 -7.62 -11.05 -9.34
N PHE A 2 -6.70 -10.83 -10.29
CA PHE A 2 -6.11 -9.49 -10.55
C PHE A 2 -7.06 -8.54 -11.29
N LEU A 3 -8.23 -9.05 -11.71
CA LEU A 3 -9.23 -8.31 -12.47
C LEU A 3 -10.41 -7.83 -11.60
N ASN A 4 -10.38 -8.12 -10.31
CA ASN A 4 -11.43 -7.66 -9.42
C ASN A 4 -11.29 -6.16 -9.17
N LEU A 5 -12.15 -5.40 -9.84
CA LEU A 5 -12.24 -3.95 -9.76
C LEU A 5 -13.46 -3.49 -8.94
N ASP A 6 -14.19 -4.42 -8.32
CA ASP A 6 -15.34 -4.07 -7.48
C ASP A 6 -14.85 -3.56 -6.12
N PRO A 7 -15.02 -2.25 -5.81
CA PRO A 7 -14.57 -1.68 -4.55
C PRO A 7 -15.25 -2.32 -3.33
N GLY A 8 -16.48 -2.84 -3.48
CA GLY A 8 -17.22 -3.47 -2.39
C GLY A 8 -16.67 -4.83 -1.97
N SER A 9 -15.87 -5.46 -2.83
CA SER A 9 -15.21 -6.73 -2.55
C SER A 9 -13.88 -6.56 -1.79
N PHE A 10 -13.37 -5.33 -1.68
CA PHE A 10 -12.11 -5.05 -1.01
C PHE A 10 -12.29 -5.05 0.50
N GLN A 11 -11.45 -5.81 1.19
CA GLN A 11 -11.40 -5.75 2.64
C GLN A 11 -10.77 -4.43 3.08
N LEU A 12 -11.60 -3.60 3.71
CA LEU A 12 -11.13 -2.38 4.36
C LEU A 12 -10.22 -2.74 5.51
N ARG A 13 -9.14 -1.96 5.68
CA ARG A 13 -8.23 -2.07 6.80
C ARG A 13 -8.24 -0.77 7.58
N THR A 14 -8.14 -0.88 8.89
CA THR A 14 -7.98 0.25 9.80
C THR A 14 -6.51 0.54 10.07
N ASN A 15 -6.23 1.75 10.54
CA ASN A 15 -4.88 2.16 10.97
C ASN A 15 -4.37 1.28 12.13
N GLU A 16 -5.26 0.95 13.07
CA GLU A 16 -4.94 0.11 14.23
C GLU A 16 -4.51 -1.30 13.79
N GLU A 17 -5.32 -1.96 12.96
CA GLU A 17 -4.98 -3.28 12.39
C GLU A 17 -3.64 -3.23 11.64
N HIS A 18 -3.42 -2.21 10.81
CA HIS A 18 -2.16 -2.06 10.07
C HIS A 18 -0.96 -1.93 11.01
N ARG A 19 -1.09 -1.14 12.09
CA ARG A 19 -0.02 -0.96 13.09
C ARG A 19 0.25 -2.25 13.86
N GLU A 20 -0.77 -3.03 14.20
CA GLU A 20 -0.61 -4.33 14.85
C GLU A 20 0.12 -5.32 13.95
N MET A 21 -0.29 -5.43 12.69
CA MET A 21 0.35 -6.31 11.70
C MET A 21 1.80 -5.91 11.45
N ALA A 22 2.08 -4.61 11.37
CA ALA A 22 3.44 -4.09 11.20
C ALA A 22 4.33 -4.36 12.43
N LYS A 23 3.78 -4.27 13.65
CA LYS A 23 4.50 -4.62 14.88
C LYS A 23 4.79 -6.11 14.95
N ALA A 24 3.82 -6.95 14.57
CA ALA A 24 4.00 -8.39 14.51
C ALA A 24 5.11 -8.74 13.49
N TRP A 25 5.11 -8.12 12.31
CA TRP A 25 6.18 -8.25 11.32
C TRP A 25 7.56 -7.84 11.88
N LEU A 26 7.63 -6.74 12.65
CA LEU A 26 8.89 -6.30 13.25
C LEU A 26 9.39 -7.27 14.33
N ALA A 27 8.47 -7.87 15.09
CA ALA A 27 8.77 -8.79 16.18
C ALA A 27 9.31 -10.14 15.68
N GLU A 28 9.04 -10.52 14.44
CA GLU A 28 9.57 -11.75 13.86
C GLU A 28 11.11 -11.74 13.81
N PRO A 29 11.79 -12.79 14.31
CA PRO A 29 13.24 -12.83 14.40
C PRO A 29 13.93 -13.26 13.10
N ASN A 30 13.23 -13.96 12.21
CA ASN A 30 13.78 -14.48 10.95
C ASN A 30 13.29 -13.69 9.74
N GLU A 31 14.15 -13.54 8.74
CA GLU A 31 13.81 -12.90 7.46
C GLU A 31 12.76 -13.71 6.69
N ASP A 32 12.85 -15.05 6.71
CA ASP A 32 11.83 -15.90 6.07
C ASP A 32 10.45 -15.72 6.71
N ALA A 33 10.39 -15.68 8.04
CA ALA A 33 9.14 -15.47 8.78
C ALA A 33 8.53 -14.09 8.49
N ARG A 34 9.38 -13.06 8.34
CA ARG A 34 8.96 -11.72 7.90
C ARG A 34 8.44 -11.73 6.48
N GLN A 35 9.06 -12.49 5.58
CA GLN A 35 8.62 -12.60 4.19
C GLN A 35 7.27 -13.34 4.12
N ASP A 36 7.11 -14.44 4.85
CA ASP A 36 5.84 -15.18 4.94
C ASP A 36 4.71 -14.31 5.49
N MET A 37 5.00 -13.53 6.54
CA MET A 37 4.06 -12.55 7.10
C MET A 37 3.70 -11.48 6.08
N PHE A 38 4.68 -10.98 5.32
CA PHE A 38 4.44 -10.00 4.27
C PHE A 38 3.59 -10.57 3.13
N GLU A 39 3.77 -11.83 2.76
CA GLU A 39 2.96 -12.48 1.72
C GLU A 39 1.51 -12.69 2.16
N GLN A 40 1.28 -12.97 3.45
CA GLN A 40 -0.05 -13.12 4.01
C GLN A 40 -0.78 -11.78 4.21
N THR A 41 -0.05 -10.75 4.66
CA THR A 41 -0.66 -9.50 5.14
C THR A 41 -0.47 -8.33 4.19
N GLY A 42 0.60 -8.35 3.39
CA GLY A 42 1.06 -7.22 2.58
C GLY A 42 1.65 -6.06 3.40
N VAL A 43 1.91 -6.24 4.70
CA VAL A 43 2.35 -5.16 5.60
C VAL A 43 3.82 -5.33 6.01
N ARG A 44 4.55 -4.21 6.09
CA ARG A 44 5.93 -4.14 6.60
C ARG A 44 6.05 -3.02 7.62
N TRP A 45 6.99 -3.16 8.55
CA TRP A 45 7.33 -2.07 9.46
C TRP A 45 8.02 -0.92 8.73
N SER A 46 7.67 0.30 9.11
CA SER A 46 8.34 1.53 8.70
C SER A 46 8.46 2.44 9.91
N GLU A 47 9.57 3.18 10.03
CA GLU A 47 9.75 4.17 11.10
C GLU A 47 8.69 5.27 11.08
N LEU A 48 8.00 5.48 9.94
CA LEU A 48 6.86 6.39 9.84
C LEU A 48 5.70 5.98 10.77
N LEU A 49 5.55 4.69 11.09
CA LEU A 49 4.49 4.20 12.00
C LEU A 49 4.69 4.61 13.46
N ARG A 50 5.85 5.20 13.80
CA ARG A 50 6.12 5.77 15.14
C ARG A 50 5.48 7.14 15.32
N LEU A 51 5.12 7.81 14.23
CA LEU A 51 4.49 9.12 14.26
C LEU A 51 3.02 8.95 14.59
N GLU A 52 2.58 9.44 15.76
CA GLU A 52 1.20 9.26 16.23
C GLU A 52 0.16 9.81 15.25
N TYR A 53 0.49 10.95 14.61
CA TYR A 53 -0.35 11.61 13.61
C TYR A 53 -0.38 10.92 12.24
N TRP A 54 0.50 9.95 12.00
CA TRP A 54 0.61 9.30 10.69
C TRP A 54 -0.38 8.14 10.58
N ASP A 55 -1.33 8.28 9.67
CA ASP A 55 -2.27 7.22 9.29
C ASP A 55 -1.84 6.60 7.95
N PRO A 56 -1.33 5.37 7.92
CA PRO A 56 -0.91 4.72 6.68
C PRO A 56 -2.09 4.42 5.74
N ILE A 57 -3.32 4.31 6.23
CA ILE A 57 -4.48 4.05 5.37
C ILE A 57 -4.93 5.34 4.68
N GLN A 58 -4.95 6.47 5.41
CA GLN A 58 -5.41 7.75 4.87
C GLN A 58 -4.30 8.56 4.18
N ASN A 59 -3.05 8.39 4.61
CA ASN A 59 -1.92 9.21 4.16
C ASN A 59 -1.01 8.47 3.17
N THR A 60 -1.36 7.26 2.72
CA THR A 60 -0.71 6.64 1.56
C THR A 60 -1.12 7.40 0.31
N VAL A 61 -0.44 8.51 0.06
CA VAL A 61 -0.56 9.27 -1.18
C VAL A 61 0.05 8.41 -2.28
N ILE A 62 -0.78 8.03 -3.26
CA ILE A 62 -0.28 7.56 -4.56
C ILE A 62 0.54 8.71 -5.12
N ASP A 63 1.87 8.60 -5.09
CA ASP A 63 2.75 9.68 -5.48
C ASP A 63 2.50 10.06 -6.95
N PRO A 64 1.76 11.17 -7.21
CA PRO A 64 1.46 11.56 -8.57
C PRO A 64 2.71 12.17 -9.23
N MET A 65 3.68 12.64 -8.45
CA MET A 65 4.92 13.21 -8.95
C MET A 65 5.79 12.13 -9.58
N HIS A 66 5.92 10.96 -8.96
CA HIS A 66 6.62 9.83 -9.58
C HIS A 66 5.86 9.29 -10.80
N GLY A 67 4.52 9.20 -10.75
CA GLY A 67 3.70 8.81 -11.90
C GLY A 67 3.78 9.79 -13.08
N PHE A 68 3.93 11.08 -12.79
CA PHE A 68 4.16 12.13 -13.79
C PHE A 68 5.58 12.04 -14.37
N TYR A 69 6.59 11.92 -13.50
CA TYR A 69 8.00 11.84 -13.91
C TYR A 69 8.29 10.59 -14.76
N LEU A 70 7.68 9.45 -14.42
CA LEU A 70 7.82 8.21 -15.19
C LEU A 70 6.99 8.20 -16.49
N GLY A 71 6.27 9.27 -16.81
CA GLY A 71 5.46 9.40 -18.04
C GLY A 71 4.21 8.52 -18.07
N ILE A 72 3.90 7.83 -16.97
CA ILE A 72 2.75 6.92 -16.83
C ILE A 72 1.44 7.73 -16.97
N PHE A 73 1.42 8.94 -16.41
CA PHE A 73 0.26 9.81 -16.49
C PHE A 73 -0.12 10.15 -17.94
N GLN A 74 0.87 10.48 -18.78
CA GLN A 74 0.63 10.82 -20.19
C GLN A 74 0.08 9.61 -20.97
N ARG A 75 0.57 8.40 -20.67
CA ARG A 75 0.06 7.17 -21.27
C ARG A 75 -1.36 6.84 -20.80
N HIS A 76 -1.66 6.98 -19.52
CA HIS A 76 -3.01 6.74 -19.00
C HIS A 76 -4.03 7.74 -19.57
N CYS A 77 -3.75 9.04 -19.54
CA CYS A 77 -4.70 10.04 -20.04
C CYS A 77 -4.91 9.95 -21.56
N ARG A 78 -3.83 9.87 -22.36
CA ARG A 78 -3.95 9.92 -23.82
C ARG A 78 -4.29 8.56 -24.46
N ASN A 79 -3.67 7.48 -23.99
CA ASN A 79 -3.77 6.19 -24.66
C ASN A 79 -4.81 5.25 -24.04
N ILE A 80 -5.03 5.33 -22.72
CA ILE A 80 -6.02 4.47 -22.05
C ILE A 80 -7.38 5.17 -21.97
N TRP A 81 -7.40 6.42 -21.48
CA TRP A 81 -8.63 7.18 -21.31
C TRP A 81 -9.05 7.96 -22.56
N GLY A 82 -8.20 8.05 -23.58
CA GLY A 82 -8.53 8.69 -24.85
C GLY A 82 -8.81 10.20 -24.73
N MET A 83 -8.28 10.83 -23.68
CA MET A 83 -8.40 12.28 -23.49
C MET A 83 -7.40 12.96 -24.43
N ASN A 84 -7.91 13.51 -25.53
CA ASN A 84 -7.16 14.39 -26.44
C ASN A 84 -7.11 15.83 -25.90
#